data_AF-A0AAV3F1K5-F1
#
_entry.id   AF-A0AAV3F1K5-F1
#
_cell.length_a   1.000
_cell.length_b   1.000
_cell.length_c   1.000
_cell.angle_alpha   90.00
_cell.angle_beta   90.00
_cell.angle_gamma   90.00
#
_symmetry.space_group_name_H-M   'P 1'
#
loop_
_entity.id
_entity.type
_entity.pdbx_description
1 polymer ?
#
loop_
_entity_poly.entity_id
_entity_poly.type
_entity_poly.pdbx_seq_one_letter_code
_entity_poly.pdbx_strand_id
1 'polypeptide(L)' 'MIKDDLLHLVVQAFKEKGQREITDSFLNAIKLAIDKIDQQVVESQLKFAPVWIQKEIKKLYYKQEYVD' A
#
# COMPACT_ATOMS: atom_id res chain seq x y z
N MET A 1 1.25 14.26 6.66
CA MET A 1 0.61 14.34 5.33
C MET A 1 1.51 13.59 4.35
N ILE A 2 0.94 12.73 3.52
CA ILE A 2 1.69 12.03 2.46
C ILE A 2 1.95 13.07 1.38
N LYS A 3 3.22 13.29 1.03
CA LYS A 3 3.68 14.27 0.03
C LYS A 3 3.92 13.62 -1.33
N ASP A 4 4.05 12.31 -1.36
CA ASP A 4 4.12 11.55 -2.61
C ASP A 4 2.72 11.29 -3.16
N ASP A 5 2.50 11.71 -4.40
CA ASP A 5 1.18 11.64 -5.04
C ASP A 5 0.72 10.19 -5.24
N LEU A 6 1.63 9.26 -5.51
CA LEU A 6 1.27 7.87 -5.79
C LEU A 6 0.91 7.12 -4.50
N LEU A 7 1.69 7.25 -3.43
CA LEU A 7 1.34 6.66 -2.14
C LEU A 7 0.02 7.26 -1.61
N HIS A 8 -0.23 8.54 -1.85
CA HIS A 8 -1.48 9.17 -1.47
C HIS A 8 -2.68 8.55 -2.19
N LEU A 9 -2.58 8.35 -3.51
CA LEU A 9 -3.62 7.69 -4.32
C LEU A 9 -3.85 6.24 -3.91
N VAL A 10 -2.78 5.48 -3.61
CA VAL A 10 -2.91 4.11 -3.09
C VAL A 10 -3.70 4.11 -1.77
N VAL A 11 -3.36 5.00 -0.84
CA VAL A 11 -4.07 5.11 0.44
C VAL A 11 -5.53 5.54 0.25
N GLN A 12 -5.83 6.43 -0.70
CA GLN A 12 -7.20 6.80 -1.05
C GLN A 12 -7.99 5.60 -1.61
N ALA A 13 -7.42 4.86 -2.55
CA ALA A 13 -8.06 3.67 -3.12
C ALA A 13 -8.42 2.62 -2.05
N PHE A 14 -7.53 2.40 -1.07
CA PHE A 14 -7.85 1.55 0.07
C PHE A 14 -9.01 2.10 0.91
N LYS A 15 -9.03 3.41 1.19
CA LYS A 15 -10.11 4.04 1.97
C LYS A 15 -11.47 3.93 1.26
N GLU A 16 -11.50 4.17 -0.04
CA GLU A 16 -12.71 4.07 -0.86
C GLU A 16 -13.22 2.64 -0.92
N LYS A 17 -12.32 1.67 -1.06
CA LYS A 17 -12.71 0.25 -1.03
C LYS A 17 -13.23 -0.18 0.34
N GLY A 18 -12.62 0.33 1.41
CA GLY A 18 -12.94 -0.05 2.77
C GLY A 18 -12.39 -1.44 3.14
N GLN A 19 -12.06 -1.61 4.43
CA GLN A 19 -11.35 -2.80 4.91
C GLN A 19 -12.10 -4.12 4.65
N ARG A 20 -13.44 -4.10 4.65
CA ARG A 20 -14.29 -5.31 4.52
C ARG A 20 -14.45 -5.80 3.08
N GLU A 21 -14.13 -4.97 2.08
CA GLU A 21 -14.37 -5.28 0.67
C GLU A 21 -13.07 -5.51 -0.10
N ILE A 22 -11.93 -5.61 0.59
CA ILE A 22 -10.66 -5.92 -0.05
C ILE A 22 -10.72 -7.32 -0.64
N THR A 23 -10.51 -7.40 -1.96
CA THR A 23 -10.44 -8.65 -2.71
C THR A 23 -9.03 -8.85 -3.25
N ASP A 24 -8.69 -10.09 -3.58
CA ASP A 24 -7.40 -10.40 -4.21
C ASP A 24 -7.21 -9.66 -5.54
N SER A 25 -8.30 -9.46 -6.30
CA SER A 25 -8.29 -8.66 -7.53
C SER A 25 -7.85 -7.22 -7.28
N PHE A 26 -8.42 -6.59 -6.23
CA PHE A 26 -8.02 -5.25 -5.83
C PHE A 26 -6.56 -5.19 -5.37
N LEU A 27 -6.14 -6.15 -4.53
CA LEU A 27 -4.76 -6.22 -4.03
C LEU A 27 -3.76 -6.41 -5.18
N ASN A 28 -4.07 -7.25 -6.16
CA ASN A 28 -3.23 -7.46 -7.34
C ASN A 28 -3.12 -6.20 -8.21
N ALA A 29 -4.21 -5.45 -8.38
CA ALA A 29 -4.19 -4.20 -9.11
C ALA A 29 -3.35 -3.13 -8.40
N ILE A 30 -3.50 -3.02 -7.07
CA ILE A 30 -2.79 -2.04 -6.24
C ILE A 30 -1.31 -2.40 -6.08
N LYS A 31 -0.96 -3.68 -6.07
CA LYS A 31 0.44 -4.13 -5.98
C LYS A 31 1.31 -3.49 -7.06
N LEU A 32 0.83 -3.42 -8.31
CA LEU A 32 1.55 -2.79 -9.42
C LEU A 32 1.80 -1.29 -9.22
N ALA A 33 0.95 -0.61 -8.44
CA ALA A 33 1.16 0.79 -8.07
C ALA A 33 2.16 0.89 -6.91
N ILE A 34 2.05 0.01 -5.90
CA ILE A 34 2.97 -0.05 -4.76
C ILE A 34 4.40 -0.32 -5.19
N ASP A 35 4.63 -1.24 -6.14
CA ASP A 35 5.96 -1.59 -6.66
C ASP A 35 6.66 -0.41 -7.36
N LYS A 36 5.92 0.65 -7.72
CA LYS A 36 6.45 1.88 -8.33
C LYS A 36 6.76 2.98 -7.31
N ILE A 37 6.37 2.79 -6.04
CA ILE A 37 6.65 3.76 -4.99
C ILE A 37 8.07 3.52 -4.49
N ASP A 38 8.86 4.60 -4.42
CA ASP A 38 10.20 4.53 -3.84
C ASP A 38 10.15 3.98 -2.40
N GLN A 39 11.04 3.04 -2.08
CA GLN A 39 11.14 2.46 -0.75
C GLN A 39 11.24 3.54 0.34
N GLN A 40 12.01 4.61 0.10
CA GLN A 40 12.16 5.69 1.07
C GLN A 40 10.83 6.40 1.35
N VAL A 41 9.96 6.51 0.34
CA VAL A 41 8.61 7.07 0.49
C VAL A 41 7.73 6.14 1.31
N VAL A 42 7.76 4.83 1.02
CA VAL A 42 7.01 3.84 1.81
C VAL A 42 7.43 3.89 3.27
N GLU A 43 8.72 3.85 3.56
CA GLU A 43 9.25 3.85 4.94
C GLU A 43 8.96 5.15 5.69
N SER A 44 9.12 6.31 5.03
CA SER A 44 8.98 7.61 5.67
C SER A 44 7.54 8.11 5.78
N GLN A 45 6.66 7.74 4.85
CA GLN A 45 5.32 8.33 4.72
C GLN A 45 4.16 7.36 5.01
N LEU A 46 4.33 6.04 4.84
CA LEU A 46 3.25 5.07 5.10
C LEU A 46 2.74 5.14 6.55
N LYS A 47 3.59 5.53 7.50
CA LYS A 47 3.24 5.74 8.91
C LYS A 47 2.07 6.71 9.14
N PHE A 48 1.75 7.56 8.16
CA PHE A 48 0.63 8.49 8.22
C PHE A 48 -0.71 7.91 7.71
N ALA A 49 -0.71 6.71 7.13
CA ALA A 49 -1.92 6.02 6.72
C ALA A 49 -2.59 5.31 7.91
N PRO A 50 -3.90 4.98 7.84
CA PRO A 50 -4.56 4.11 8.81
C PRO A 50 -3.82 2.78 9.02
N VAL A 51 -3.74 2.30 10.27
CA VAL A 51 -2.93 1.12 10.66
C VAL A 51 -3.23 -0.12 9.82
N TRP A 52 -4.50 -0.36 9.49
CA TRP A 52 -4.88 -1.52 8.68
C TRP A 52 -4.37 -1.40 7.22
N ILE A 53 -4.34 -0.20 6.64
CA ILE A 53 -3.75 0.06 5.31
C ILE A 53 -2.24 -0.15 5.37
N GLN A 54 -1.59 0.31 6.45
CA GLN A 54 -0.16 0.05 6.64
C GLN A 54 0.15 -1.44 6.62
N LYS A 55 -0.67 -2.26 7.29
CA LYS A 55 -0.50 -3.72 7.30
C LYS A 55 -0.65 -4.32 5.90
N GLU A 56 -1.67 -3.93 5.15
CA GLU A 56 -1.88 -4.45 3.79
C GLU A 56 -0.75 -4.06 2.84
N ILE A 57 -0.34 -2.79 2.83
CA ILE A 57 0.77 -2.32 1.97
C ILE A 57 2.08 -3.03 2.35
N LYS A 58 2.39 -3.18 3.65
CA LYS A 58 3.57 -3.92 4.10
C LYS A 58 3.54 -5.39 3.69
N LYS A 59 2.38 -6.06 3.76
CA LYS A 59 2.23 -7.42 3.25
C LYS A 59 2.49 -7.49 1.74
N LEU A 60 2.02 -6.53 0.96
CA LEU A 60 2.24 -6.53 -0.49
C LEU A 60 3.71 -6.24 -0.85
N TYR A 61 4.34 -5.34 -0.09
CA TYR A 61 5.71 -4.89 -0.32
C TYR A 61 6.75 -5.93 0.12
N TYR A 62 6.68 -6.43 1.37
CA TYR A 62 7.70 -7.30 1.97
C TYR A 62 7.49 -8.79 1.74
N LYS A 63 6.36 -9.22 1.15
CA LYS A 63 6.15 -10.63 0.79
C LYS A 63 7.06 -11.10 -0.35
N GLN A 64 7.87 -10.21 -0.93
CA GLN A 64 8.94 -10.55 -1.89
C GLN A 64 10.27 -10.95 -1.21
N GLU A 65 10.48 -10.67 0.08
CA GLU A 65 11.74 -11.02 0.78
C GLU A 65 11.82 -12.49 1.23
N TYR A 66 10.76 -13.28 1.05
CA TYR A 66 10.71 -14.70 1.41
C TYR A 66 10.37 -15.57 0.19
N VAL A 67 11.20 -15.49 -0.84
CA VAL A 67 11.27 -16.53 -1.88
C VAL A 67 12.72 -17.02 -1.89
N ASP A 68 12.97 -18.10 -1.14
CA ASP A 68 14.12 -18.99 -1.33
C ASP A 68 14.09 -19.62 -2.74
#